data_AF-A0A964R0M1-F1
#
_entry.id   AF-A0A964R0M1-F1
#
_cell.length_a   1.000
_cell.length_b   1.000
_cell.length_c   1.000
_cell.angle_alpha   90.00
_cell.angle_beta   90.00
_cell.angle_gamma   90.00
#
_symmetry.space_group_name_H-M   'P 1'
#
loop_
_entity.id
_entity.type
_entity.pdbx_description
1 polymer ?
#
loop_
_entity_poly.entity_id
_entity_poly.type
_entity_poly.pdbx_seq_one_letter_code
_entity_poly.pdbx_strand_id
1 'polypeptide(L)'
;MNHRRPVVALGALLLFAATARGDDGFWTTAGGGSWGNGANWDSGTIADGTDNTAFFGTLVNNPANTTVTLDGARTIGNLLFTDQSGADNWILNPGTGGTLTLDNTFEAPNITVALAAQLVTMNAVLAGTNGLEKLGAGTLQLTATNTFTGEAVVSAGTLRVNGRIGGDGVTVAGGSLGGTGVNGA
;
A
#
# COMPACT_ATOMS: atom_id res chain seq x y z
N MET A 1 -4.41 -22.43 -46.53
CA MET A 1 -3.60 -21.66 -45.55
C MET A 1 -4.21 -20.27 -45.42
N ASN A 2 -4.97 -20.02 -44.36
CA ASN A 2 -5.41 -18.66 -44.00
C ASN A 2 -5.06 -18.43 -42.53
N HIS A 3 -3.94 -17.76 -42.29
CA HIS A 3 -3.53 -17.31 -40.97
C HIS A 3 -4.33 -16.07 -40.59
N ARG A 4 -5.17 -16.16 -39.57
CA ARG A 4 -5.69 -14.99 -38.85
C ARG A 4 -5.04 -14.96 -37.46
N ARG A 5 -4.25 -13.91 -37.21
CA ARG A 5 -3.77 -13.47 -35.88
C ARG A 5 -4.20 -11.99 -35.70
N PRO A 6 -4.18 -11.41 -34.49
CA PRO A 6 -5.35 -11.17 -33.65
C PRO A 6 -5.67 -9.66 -33.57
N VAL A 7 -6.79 -9.28 -32.95
CA VAL A 7 -7.00 -7.89 -32.49
C VAL A 7 -6.87 -7.91 -30.96
N VAL A 8 -5.77 -7.36 -30.46
CA VAL A 8 -5.62 -6.98 -29.05
C VAL A 8 -6.12 -5.54 -28.96
N ALA A 9 -7.16 -5.31 -28.16
CA ALA A 9 -7.63 -3.96 -27.87
C ALA A 9 -6.66 -3.31 -26.87
N LEU A 10 -5.91 -2.30 -27.32
CA LEU A 10 -5.16 -1.40 -26.44
C LEU A 10 -6.16 -0.47 -25.75
N GLY A 11 -6.30 -0.60 -24.43
CA GLY A 11 -6.98 0.41 -23.61
C GLY A 11 -6.18 1.72 -23.63
N ALA A 12 -6.87 2.84 -23.85
CA ALA A 12 -6.26 4.16 -23.95
C ALA A 12 -5.63 4.60 -22.61
N LEU A 13 -4.35 4.96 -22.65
CA LEU A 13 -3.65 5.64 -21.55
C LEU A 13 -3.95 7.15 -21.67
N LEU A 14 -4.72 7.69 -20.73
CA LEU A 14 -4.92 9.12 -20.57
C LEU A 14 -3.69 9.73 -19.89
N LEU A 15 -2.87 10.46 -20.65
CA LEU A 15 -1.79 11.30 -20.11
C LEU A 15 -2.35 12.69 -19.76
N PHE A 16 -2.37 13.01 -18.46
CA PHE A 16 -2.42 14.40 -18.00
C PHE A 16 -1.00 14.86 -17.67
N ALA A 17 -0.56 15.96 -18.26
CA ALA A 17 0.64 16.65 -17.82
C ALA A 17 0.31 17.44 -16.55
N ALA A 18 0.73 16.94 -15.39
CA ALA A 18 0.71 17.69 -14.14
C ALA A 18 1.98 18.55 -14.03
N THR A 19 1.82 19.82 -13.66
CA THR A 19 2.93 20.67 -13.21
C THR A 19 3.47 20.12 -11.88
N ALA A 20 4.77 19.81 -11.84
CA ALA A 20 5.47 19.15 -10.73
C ALA A 20 5.09 19.68 -9.34
N ARG A 21 4.31 18.90 -8.60
CA ARG A 21 4.42 18.76 -7.15
C ARG A 21 5.22 17.46 -6.94
N GLY A 22 5.73 17.18 -5.74
CA GLY A 22 6.53 15.96 -5.49
C GLY A 22 5.60 14.76 -5.46
N ASP A 23 5.09 14.39 -6.63
CA ASP A 23 3.86 13.63 -6.86
C ASP A 23 4.17 12.13 -6.85
N ASP A 24 3.41 11.35 -6.09
CA ASP A 24 3.12 9.94 -6.37
C ASP A 24 4.26 9.06 -6.95
N GLY A 25 4.81 8.16 -6.14
CA GLY A 25 5.86 7.24 -6.59
C GLY A 25 5.31 5.89 -7.06
N PHE A 26 5.89 5.36 -8.14
CA PHE A 26 5.57 4.02 -8.66
C PHE A 26 6.74 3.06 -8.44
N TRP A 27 6.54 2.02 -7.64
CA TRP A 27 7.56 1.02 -7.37
C TRP A 27 7.83 0.14 -8.59
N THR A 28 9.08 -0.09 -8.97
CA THR A 28 9.46 -0.82 -10.21
C THR A 28 10.36 -2.04 -9.98
N THR A 29 10.85 -2.27 -8.75
CA THR A 29 11.79 -3.36 -8.47
C THR A 29 11.09 -4.65 -8.04
N ALA A 30 11.08 -5.66 -8.90
CA ALA A 30 10.62 -7.01 -8.57
C ALA A 30 11.48 -7.65 -7.46
N GLY A 31 10.87 -8.43 -6.57
CA GLY A 31 11.54 -9.04 -5.42
C GLY A 31 11.83 -8.07 -4.25
N GLY A 32 11.84 -6.76 -4.52
CA GLY A 32 11.82 -5.71 -3.51
C GLY A 32 13.16 -5.03 -3.25
N GLY A 33 13.23 -4.25 -2.17
CA GLY A 33 14.36 -3.38 -1.87
C GLY A 33 14.00 -2.21 -0.95
N SER A 34 14.94 -1.29 -0.76
CA SER A 34 14.76 -0.11 0.10
C SER A 34 13.83 0.95 -0.52
N TRP A 35 12.86 1.43 0.24
CA TRP A 35 11.98 2.55 -0.10
C TRP A 35 12.78 3.81 -0.41
N GLY A 36 13.82 4.09 0.35
CA GLY A 36 14.64 5.28 0.16
C GLY A 36 15.55 5.26 -1.07
N ASN A 37 15.65 4.14 -1.78
CA ASN A 37 16.46 4.05 -2.98
C ASN A 37 15.66 4.46 -4.20
N GLY A 38 15.96 5.62 -4.77
CA GLY A 38 15.31 6.13 -5.98
C GLY A 38 15.36 5.17 -7.17
N ALA A 39 16.36 4.30 -7.27
CA ALA A 39 16.43 3.29 -8.34
C ALA A 39 15.29 2.24 -8.29
N ASN A 40 14.57 2.14 -7.17
CA ASN A 40 13.41 1.28 -7.04
C ASN A 40 12.08 1.94 -7.43
N TRP A 41 12.12 3.22 -7.81
CA TRP A 41 10.95 4.00 -8.21
C TRP A 41 11.07 4.42 -9.66
N ASP A 42 9.95 4.42 -10.37
CA ASP A 42 9.90 4.93 -11.73
C ASP A 42 10.41 6.37 -11.78
N SER A 43 11.27 6.66 -12.75
CA SER A 43 11.94 7.96 -12.92
C SER A 43 12.69 8.48 -11.68
N GLY A 44 12.95 7.66 -10.66
CA GLY A 44 13.61 8.08 -9.43
C GLY A 44 12.70 8.78 -8.41
N THR A 45 11.40 8.84 -8.66
CA THR A 45 10.45 9.57 -7.80
C THR A 45 10.07 8.74 -6.58
N ILE A 46 10.75 9.00 -5.46
CA ILE A 46 10.44 8.35 -4.17
C ILE A 46 9.09 8.87 -3.67
N ALA A 47 8.13 7.97 -3.44
CA ALA A 47 6.87 8.32 -2.79
C ALA A 47 7.11 8.73 -1.32
N ASP A 48 7.04 10.01 -1.01
CA ASP A 48 7.20 10.55 0.36
C ASP A 48 6.48 11.89 0.46
N GLY A 49 5.78 12.14 1.56
CA GLY A 49 5.04 13.37 1.83
C GLY A 49 3.53 13.16 2.07
N THR A 50 2.92 14.15 2.71
CA THR A 50 1.48 14.25 2.91
C THR A 50 0.75 14.25 1.58
N ASP A 51 -0.42 13.61 1.51
CA ASP A 51 -1.28 13.47 0.31
C ASP A 51 -0.71 12.60 -0.83
N ASN A 52 0.59 12.25 -0.79
CA ASN A 52 1.23 11.47 -1.84
C ASN A 52 0.86 9.98 -1.75
N THR A 53 0.84 9.31 -2.90
CA THR A 53 0.52 7.90 -3.03
C THR A 53 1.74 7.08 -3.44
N ALA A 54 1.98 5.97 -2.74
CA ALA A 54 2.92 4.95 -3.16
C ALA A 54 2.18 3.84 -3.92
N PHE A 55 2.52 3.65 -5.19
CA PHE A 55 1.92 2.67 -6.08
C PHE A 55 2.78 1.41 -6.19
N PHE A 56 2.21 0.28 -5.72
CA PHE A 56 2.79 -1.05 -5.81
C PHE A 56 1.93 -1.91 -6.74
N GLY A 57 2.22 -1.90 -8.04
CA GLY A 57 1.42 -2.65 -9.01
C GLY A 57 1.83 -2.50 -10.47
N THR A 58 3.02 -1.95 -10.75
CA THR A 58 3.54 -1.84 -12.12
C THR A 58 4.31 -3.09 -12.56
N LEU A 59 4.56 -4.02 -11.63
CA LEU A 59 5.35 -5.21 -11.87
C LEU A 59 4.56 -6.22 -12.72
N VAL A 60 5.22 -6.79 -13.72
CA VAL A 60 4.69 -7.88 -14.55
C VAL A 60 5.53 -9.12 -14.29
N ASN A 61 4.87 -10.24 -13.98
CA ASN A 61 5.48 -11.53 -13.59
C ASN A 61 6.33 -11.43 -12.31
N ASN A 62 5.76 -10.82 -11.28
CA ASN A 62 6.45 -10.64 -10.01
C ASN A 62 6.64 -12.00 -9.30
N PRO A 63 7.83 -12.32 -8.75
CA PRO A 63 8.02 -13.56 -7.98
C PRO A 63 7.19 -13.56 -6.68
N ALA A 64 6.98 -14.76 -6.14
CA ALA A 64 5.96 -15.15 -5.15
C ALA A 64 5.66 -14.22 -3.95
N ASN A 65 6.53 -13.26 -3.58
CA ASN A 65 6.24 -12.11 -2.72
C ASN A 65 7.26 -10.97 -3.01
N THR A 66 6.85 -9.71 -2.94
CA THR A 66 7.77 -8.54 -2.96
C THR A 66 8.00 -7.99 -1.56
N THR A 67 9.26 -7.76 -1.16
CA THR A 67 9.60 -7.21 0.15
C THR A 67 10.22 -5.82 0.05
N VAL A 68 9.51 -4.80 0.53
CA VAL A 68 9.98 -3.43 0.63
C VAL A 68 10.48 -3.15 2.05
N THR A 69 11.63 -2.49 2.21
CA THR A 69 12.13 -2.01 3.51
C THR A 69 12.04 -0.49 3.60
N LEU A 70 11.59 0.08 4.73
CA LEU A 70 11.56 1.53 4.89
C LEU A 70 12.97 2.13 4.90
N ASP A 71 13.86 1.56 5.72
CA ASP A 71 15.23 2.02 5.95
C ASP A 71 15.34 3.52 6.32
N GLY A 72 14.36 4.01 7.06
CA GLY A 72 14.20 5.41 7.41
C GLY A 72 12.72 5.78 7.59
N ALA A 73 12.45 6.75 8.45
CA ALA A 73 11.08 7.25 8.62
C ALA A 73 10.58 7.92 7.33
N ARG A 74 9.30 7.74 7.03
CA ARG A 74 8.61 8.28 5.84
C ARG A 74 7.26 8.86 6.23
N THR A 75 6.79 9.84 5.47
CA THR A 75 5.39 10.25 5.50
C THR A 75 4.74 9.83 4.19
N ILE A 76 3.51 9.36 4.22
CA ILE A 76 2.77 9.03 3.01
C ILE A 76 1.27 9.27 3.22
N GLY A 77 0.59 9.73 2.18
CA GLY A 77 -0.87 9.82 2.19
C GLY A 77 -1.53 8.48 1.99
N ASN A 78 -1.17 7.78 0.92
CA ASN A 78 -1.86 6.56 0.52
C ASN A 78 -0.90 5.45 0.06
N LEU A 79 -1.33 4.20 0.22
CA LEU A 79 -0.67 3.03 -0.37
C LEU A 79 -1.66 2.29 -1.27
N LEU A 80 -1.31 2.08 -2.53
CA LEU A 80 -2.09 1.25 -3.45
C LEU A 80 -1.31 0.00 -3.84
N PHE A 81 -1.78 -1.15 -3.36
CA PHE A 81 -1.32 -2.47 -3.78
C PHE A 81 -2.29 -3.05 -4.80
N THR A 82 -1.77 -3.34 -5.98
CA THR A 82 -2.46 -4.03 -7.06
C THR A 82 -1.44 -4.87 -7.83
N ASP A 83 -1.84 -5.49 -8.94
CA ASP A 83 -0.94 -6.30 -9.74
C ASP A 83 -1.46 -6.46 -11.18
N GLN A 84 -0.55 -6.64 -12.13
CA GLN A 84 -0.85 -6.92 -13.55
C GLN A 84 -0.68 -8.40 -13.93
N SER A 85 -0.06 -9.22 -13.08
CA SER A 85 0.30 -10.62 -13.34
C SER A 85 -0.41 -11.68 -12.48
N GLY A 86 -1.13 -11.29 -11.44
CA GLY A 86 -1.76 -12.21 -10.48
C GLY A 86 -1.80 -11.59 -9.09
N ALA A 87 -2.46 -12.18 -8.09
CA ALA A 87 -2.56 -11.55 -6.78
C ALA A 87 -1.27 -11.74 -5.93
N ASP A 88 -0.13 -11.19 -6.36
CA ASP A 88 1.13 -11.36 -5.62
C ASP A 88 1.13 -10.54 -4.34
N ASN A 89 1.71 -11.12 -3.28
CA ASN A 89 1.71 -10.51 -1.96
C ASN A 89 2.86 -9.51 -1.79
N TRP A 90 2.64 -8.57 -0.88
CA TRP A 90 3.62 -7.56 -0.52
C TRP A 90 3.96 -7.61 0.96
N ILE A 91 5.21 -7.34 1.29
CA ILE A 91 5.71 -7.27 2.65
C ILE A 91 6.40 -5.92 2.81
N LEU A 92 5.97 -5.12 3.79
CA LEU A 92 6.62 -3.86 4.16
C LEU A 92 7.29 -4.03 5.52
N ASN A 93 8.62 -4.02 5.52
CA ASN A 93 9.48 -4.16 6.68
C ASN A 93 10.05 -2.81 7.12
N PRO A 94 10.38 -2.63 8.42
CA PRO A 94 11.08 -1.42 8.86
C PRO A 94 12.51 -1.32 8.28
N GLY A 95 13.15 -2.44 7.94
CA GLY A 95 14.55 -2.44 7.48
C GLY A 95 15.49 -1.98 8.60
N THR A 96 16.32 -0.97 8.34
CA THR A 96 17.16 -0.33 9.37
C THR A 96 16.37 0.46 10.43
N GLY A 97 15.06 0.68 10.22
CA GLY A 97 14.16 1.30 11.19
C GLY A 97 13.25 2.37 10.58
N GLY A 98 12.64 3.16 11.45
CA GLY A 98 11.70 4.22 11.08
C GLY A 98 10.23 3.80 11.16
N THR A 99 9.36 4.81 11.22
CA THR A 99 7.90 4.67 11.16
C THR A 99 7.41 5.09 9.78
N LEU A 100 6.29 4.51 9.36
CA LEU A 100 5.52 5.01 8.23
C LEU A 100 4.39 5.89 8.78
N THR A 101 4.53 7.20 8.65
CA THR A 101 3.52 8.16 9.10
C THR A 101 2.47 8.35 8.02
N LEU A 102 1.22 8.03 8.35
CA LEU A 102 0.08 8.20 7.47
C LEU A 102 -0.51 9.60 7.64
N ASP A 103 -0.55 10.37 6.56
CA ASP A 103 -1.00 11.77 6.60
C ASP A 103 -1.62 12.25 5.28
N ASN A 104 -2.87 12.68 5.35
CA ASN A 104 -3.64 13.28 4.27
C ASN A 104 -4.31 14.55 4.82
N THR A 105 -4.39 15.61 4.02
CA THR A 105 -4.88 16.93 4.45
C THR A 105 -6.39 16.94 4.74
N PHE A 106 -7.20 16.19 4.00
CA PHE A 106 -8.67 16.30 4.03
C PHE A 106 -9.42 15.00 4.30
N GLU A 107 -8.79 13.84 4.07
CA GLU A 107 -9.42 12.52 4.25
C GLU A 107 -8.51 11.63 5.08
N ALA A 108 -9.05 10.49 5.56
CA ALA A 108 -8.20 9.49 6.17
C ALA A 108 -7.20 8.95 5.13
N PRO A 109 -5.92 8.78 5.49
CA PRO A 109 -4.98 7.96 4.74
C PRO A 109 -5.56 6.60 4.43
N ASN A 110 -5.43 6.12 3.19
CA ASN A 110 -5.92 4.80 2.84
C ASN A 110 -4.81 3.83 2.43
N ILE A 111 -5.03 2.56 2.78
CA ILE A 111 -4.26 1.43 2.28
C ILE A 111 -5.21 0.55 1.49
N THR A 112 -5.04 0.55 0.18
CA THR A 112 -5.84 -0.25 -0.75
C THR A 112 -5.10 -1.54 -1.08
N VAL A 113 -5.72 -2.68 -0.78
CA VAL A 113 -5.27 -4.01 -1.25
C VAL A 113 -6.28 -4.49 -2.27
N ALA A 114 -6.03 -4.22 -3.55
CA ALA A 114 -7.06 -4.24 -4.59
C ALA A 114 -7.63 -5.65 -4.82
N LEU A 115 -6.78 -6.67 -4.87
CA LEU A 115 -7.14 -8.00 -5.35
C LEU A 115 -7.51 -8.94 -4.20
N ALA A 116 -8.61 -9.70 -4.34
CA ALA A 116 -9.17 -10.52 -3.26
C ALA A 116 -8.20 -11.60 -2.72
N ALA A 117 -7.34 -12.15 -3.56
CA ALA A 117 -6.35 -13.16 -3.16
C ALA A 117 -5.00 -12.55 -2.71
N GLN A 118 -4.89 -11.22 -2.70
CA GLN A 118 -3.65 -10.52 -2.34
C GLN A 118 -3.59 -10.28 -0.83
N LEU A 119 -2.42 -10.55 -0.25
CA LEU A 119 -2.06 -10.24 1.12
C LEU A 119 -0.97 -9.16 1.12
N VAL A 120 -1.18 -8.12 1.91
CA VAL A 120 -0.14 -7.15 2.26
C VAL A 120 0.20 -7.32 3.74
N THR A 121 1.44 -7.66 4.05
CA THR A 121 1.95 -7.77 5.42
C THR A 121 2.71 -6.51 5.80
N MET A 122 2.15 -5.73 6.71
CA MET A 122 2.75 -4.52 7.28
C MET A 122 3.46 -4.85 8.59
N ASN A 123 4.78 -5.02 8.50
CA ASN A 123 5.68 -5.20 9.65
C ASN A 123 6.26 -3.87 10.15
N ALA A 124 6.21 -2.80 9.34
CA ALA A 124 6.55 -1.46 9.80
C ALA A 124 5.46 -0.88 10.72
N VAL A 125 5.87 -0.06 11.69
CA VAL A 125 4.94 0.67 12.57
C VAL A 125 4.26 1.78 11.77
N LEU A 126 2.92 1.73 11.71
CA LEU A 126 2.09 2.81 11.20
C LEU A 126 1.87 3.85 12.30
N ALA A 127 2.14 5.11 11.97
CA ALA A 127 1.96 6.28 12.81
C ALA A 127 1.08 7.33 12.10
N GLY A 128 0.80 8.47 12.74
CA GLY A 128 -0.04 9.53 12.19
C GLY A 128 -1.27 9.83 13.05
N THR A 129 -2.04 10.83 12.67
CA THR A 129 -3.22 11.28 13.45
C THR A 129 -4.53 11.19 12.71
N ASN A 130 -4.51 10.91 11.42
CA ASN A 130 -5.68 11.05 10.55
C ASN A 130 -6.41 9.71 10.34
N GLY A 131 -6.11 8.71 11.17
CA GLY A 131 -6.67 7.37 11.07
C GLY A 131 -6.09 6.53 9.94
N LEU A 132 -6.84 5.49 9.57
CA LEU A 132 -6.52 4.56 8.49
C LEU A 132 -7.82 4.04 7.87
N GLU A 133 -7.97 4.18 6.56
CA GLU A 133 -9.01 3.48 5.80
C GLU A 133 -8.44 2.28 5.03
N LYS A 134 -8.98 1.09 5.29
CA LYS A 134 -8.70 -0.13 4.54
C LYS A 134 -9.70 -0.29 3.38
N LEU A 135 -9.17 -0.19 2.17
CA LEU A 135 -9.89 -0.34 0.91
C LEU A 135 -9.47 -1.61 0.16
N GLY A 136 -10.22 -1.96 -0.89
CA GLY A 136 -9.94 -3.10 -1.77
C GLY A 136 -10.29 -4.47 -1.18
N ALA A 137 -10.45 -5.47 -2.05
CA ALA A 137 -10.99 -6.77 -1.68
C ALA A 137 -10.00 -7.67 -0.91
N GLY A 138 -8.70 -7.39 -0.99
CA GLY A 138 -7.65 -8.20 -0.39
C GLY A 138 -7.48 -8.01 1.12
N THR A 139 -6.45 -8.65 1.66
CA THR A 139 -6.14 -8.62 3.08
C THR A 139 -4.98 -7.68 3.38
N LEU A 140 -5.20 -6.73 4.31
CA LEU A 140 -4.13 -6.00 4.98
C LEU A 140 -3.87 -6.65 6.33
N GLN A 141 -2.65 -7.15 6.56
CA GLN A 141 -2.23 -7.73 7.81
C GLN A 141 -1.26 -6.80 8.55
N LEU A 142 -1.66 -6.37 9.74
CA LEU A 142 -0.84 -5.56 10.64
C LEU A 142 -0.19 -6.48 11.67
N THR A 143 1.14 -6.51 11.71
CA THR A 143 1.91 -7.34 12.67
C THR A 143 2.68 -6.50 13.69
N ALA A 144 2.94 -5.24 13.38
CA ALA A 144 3.61 -4.29 14.26
C ALA A 144 2.71 -3.80 15.40
N THR A 145 3.32 -3.11 16.37
CA THR A 145 2.60 -2.29 17.34
C THR A 145 2.38 -0.91 16.74
N ASN A 146 1.26 -0.71 16.04
CA ASN A 146 0.95 0.55 15.40
C ASN A 146 0.55 1.63 16.43
N THR A 147 0.86 2.89 16.11
CA THR A 147 0.73 4.04 17.00
C THR A 147 -0.04 5.21 16.40
N PHE A 148 -0.65 5.03 15.21
CA PHE A 148 -1.53 6.06 14.67
C PHE A 148 -2.73 6.29 15.61
N THR A 149 -3.28 7.50 15.57
CA THR A 149 -4.54 7.89 16.22
C THR A 149 -5.57 8.25 15.14
N GLY A 150 -6.81 8.54 15.53
CA GLY A 150 -7.95 8.62 14.61
C GLY A 150 -8.60 7.26 14.37
N GLU A 151 -9.72 7.26 13.66
CA GLU A 151 -10.52 6.06 13.42
C GLU A 151 -9.86 5.12 12.38
N ALA A 152 -9.89 3.82 12.64
CA ALA A 152 -9.60 2.81 11.62
C ALA A 152 -10.91 2.35 10.96
N VAL A 153 -11.05 2.56 9.65
CA VAL A 153 -12.26 2.19 8.90
C VAL A 153 -11.95 1.02 7.97
N VAL A 154 -12.72 -0.06 8.05
CA VAL A 154 -12.63 -1.22 7.15
C VAL A 154 -13.79 -1.17 6.17
N SER A 155 -13.59 -0.47 5.05
CA SER A 155 -14.61 -0.27 4.02
C SER A 155 -14.71 -1.48 3.08
N ALA A 156 -13.63 -2.24 2.87
CA ALA A 156 -13.65 -3.47 2.07
C ALA A 156 -12.54 -4.47 2.42
N GLY A 157 -12.77 -5.74 2.05
CA GLY A 157 -11.80 -6.82 2.23
C GLY A 157 -11.59 -7.18 3.69
N THR A 158 -10.36 -7.54 4.06
CA THR A 158 -10.03 -7.91 5.45
C THR A 158 -8.92 -7.02 6.01
N LEU A 159 -9.15 -6.51 7.23
CA LEU A 159 -8.09 -6.02 8.11
C LEU A 159 -7.78 -7.11 9.14
N ARG A 160 -6.58 -7.69 9.07
CA ARG A 160 -6.10 -8.71 10.01
C ARG A 160 -5.08 -8.10 10.96
N VAL A 161 -5.39 -8.07 12.25
CA VAL A 161 -4.53 -7.52 13.30
C VAL A 161 -3.87 -8.68 14.04
N ASN A 162 -2.58 -8.90 13.81
CA ASN A 162 -1.76 -9.87 14.54
C ASN A 162 -0.75 -9.18 15.48
N GLY A 163 -0.63 -7.85 15.41
CA GLY A 163 0.07 -7.02 16.39
C GLY A 163 -0.91 -6.16 17.20
N ARG A 164 -0.71 -4.84 17.20
CA ARG A 164 -1.67 -3.86 17.74
C ARG A 164 -2.12 -2.94 16.63
N ILE A 165 -3.43 -2.73 16.50
CA ILE A 165 -3.99 -1.94 15.40
C ILE A 165 -3.66 -0.45 15.48
N GLY A 166 -3.61 0.15 16.67
CA GLY A 166 -3.59 1.61 16.82
C GLY A 166 -5.01 2.19 16.83
N GLY A 167 -5.14 3.50 16.57
CA GLY A 167 -6.40 4.22 16.42
C GLY A 167 -7.19 4.44 17.71
N ASP A 168 -8.20 5.31 17.61
CA ASP A 168 -9.14 5.65 18.70
C ASP A 168 -10.44 4.83 18.62
N GLY A 169 -10.57 3.98 17.59
CA GLY A 169 -11.74 3.13 17.34
C GLY A 169 -11.59 2.36 16.02
N VAL A 170 -12.45 1.35 15.83
CA VAL A 170 -12.52 0.59 14.58
C VAL A 170 -13.96 0.50 14.10
N THR A 171 -14.21 0.95 12.87
CA THR A 171 -15.49 0.80 12.18
C THR A 171 -15.35 -0.20 11.04
N VAL A 172 -16.22 -1.20 10.98
CA VAL A 172 -16.26 -2.18 9.88
C VAL A 172 -17.49 -1.89 9.02
N ALA A 173 -17.30 -1.10 7.97
CA ALA A 173 -18.39 -0.60 7.12
C ALA A 173 -18.77 -1.59 6.01
N GLY A 174 -17.81 -2.31 5.43
CA GLY A 174 -18.06 -3.24 4.33
C GLY A 174 -17.08 -4.41 4.20
N GLY A 175 -16.16 -4.56 5.16
CA GLY A 175 -15.19 -5.65 5.18
C GLY A 175 -15.30 -6.56 6.40
N SER A 176 -14.16 -7.08 6.83
CA SER A 176 -14.04 -7.91 8.02
C SER A 176 -12.81 -7.50 8.83
N LEU A 177 -12.96 -7.48 10.15
CA LEU A 177 -11.87 -7.36 11.11
C LEU A 177 -11.59 -8.73 11.71
N GLY A 178 -10.32 -9.12 11.82
CA GLY A 178 -9.93 -10.36 12.48
C GLY A 178 -8.47 -10.36 12.91
N GLY A 179 -7.94 -11.53 13.29
CA GLY A 179 -6.56 -11.70 13.76
C GLY A 179 -6.50 -12.02 15.26
N THR A 180 -5.28 -12.17 15.79
CA THR A 180 -5.01 -12.56 17.18
C THR A 180 -4.45 -11.44 18.04
N GLY A 181 -4.34 -10.24 17.47
CA GLY A 181 -3.81 -9.05 18.12
C GLY A 181 -4.81 -8.32 19.02
N VAL A 182 -4.43 -7.12 19.47
CA VAL A 182 -5.25 -6.29 20.37
C VAL A 182 -5.79 -5.04 19.66
N ASN A 183 -7.02 -4.67 20.02
CA ASN A 183 -7.67 -3.43 19.63
C ASN A 183 -7.43 -2.36 20.71
N GLY A 184 -6.97 -1.16 20.33
CA GLY A 184 -6.83 -0.03 21.26
C GLY A 184 -5.56 0.00 22.10
N ALA A 185 -5.45 1.00 22.99
CA ALA A 185 -4.34 1.22 23.93
C ALA A 185 -4.52 0.51 25.26
#